data_AF-A0A947X7U6-F1
#
_entry.id   AF-A0A947X7U6-F1
#
_cell.length_a   1.000
_cell.length_b   1.000
_cell.length_c   1.000
_cell.angle_alpha   90.00
_cell.angle_beta   90.00
_cell.angle_gamma   90.00
#
_symmetry.space_group_name_H-M   'P 1'
#
loop_
_entity.id
_entity.type
_entity.pdbx_description
1 polymer ?
#
loop_
_entity_poly.entity_id
_entity_poly.type
_entity_poly.pdbx_seq_one_letter_code
_entity_poly.pdbx_strand_id
1 'polypeptide(L)'
;MIPIAFVIKACAILGETNSGLSGSKIVDYLSGYAADFDVNIPYMTYPFPSTVPNKRTALKNNLLSFSPEQQIYIINELCQIDDFKDNEDVRNLRVQLLNKYGHLLTNQTTKLNTELIEETKHWLNDYPDAMKLYNAALGKYESQIYSRNLLDDLRLSLEKLLQAILGNNKSLENQINNLGKYIDGKGGSKELCNMLVKLLDYYSKYQNTYVKHNDAVLENEIEIIFELTCSFMRFIVRHRS
;
A
#
# COMPACT_ATOMS: atom_id res chain seq x y z
N MET A 1 11.60 15.55 -7.33
CA MET A 1 11.67 15.66 -8.82
C MET A 1 12.10 14.32 -9.40
N ILE A 2 11.29 13.75 -10.30
CA ILE A 2 11.62 12.51 -11.01
C ILE A 2 12.63 12.80 -12.15
N PRO A 3 13.74 12.07 -12.29
CA PRO A 3 14.70 12.29 -13.36
C PRO A 3 14.07 12.00 -14.74
N ILE A 4 14.35 12.85 -15.72
CA ILE A 4 13.92 12.65 -17.13
C ILE A 4 14.38 11.28 -17.65
N ALA A 5 15.56 10.80 -17.25
CA ALA A 5 16.05 9.48 -17.59
C ALA A 5 15.12 8.35 -17.11
N PHE A 6 14.48 8.50 -15.95
CA PHE A 6 13.48 7.55 -15.47
C PHE A 6 12.21 7.61 -16.31
N VAL A 7 11.72 8.80 -16.64
CA VAL A 7 10.54 8.97 -17.52
C VAL A 7 10.80 8.34 -18.89
N ILE A 8 11.97 8.55 -19.48
CA ILE A 8 12.36 7.91 -20.75
C ILE A 8 12.32 6.39 -20.64
N LYS A 9 12.88 5.82 -19.56
CA LYS A 9 12.83 4.38 -19.29
C LYS A 9 11.39 3.88 -19.18
N ALA A 10 10.54 4.59 -18.42
CA ALA A 10 9.13 4.25 -18.27
C ALA A 10 8.41 4.24 -19.63
N CYS A 11 8.60 5.28 -20.45
CA CYS A 11 7.99 5.37 -21.77
C CYS A 11 8.48 4.27 -22.74
N ALA A 12 9.73 3.82 -22.60
CA ALA A 12 10.27 2.74 -23.41
C ALA A 12 9.56 1.41 -23.15
N ILE A 13 9.25 1.13 -21.87
CA ILE A 13 8.56 -0.07 -21.41
C ILE A 13 7.04 0.04 -21.67
N LEU A 14 6.40 1.11 -21.23
CA LEU A 14 4.96 1.30 -21.38
C LEU A 14 4.53 1.45 -22.85
N GLY A 15 5.40 2.01 -23.68
CA GLY A 15 5.20 2.16 -25.12
C GLY A 15 5.91 1.11 -25.97
N GLU A 16 6.26 -0.05 -25.41
CA GLU A 16 6.83 -1.18 -26.17
C GLU A 16 5.92 -1.56 -27.37
N THR A 17 6.51 -2.04 -28.46
CA THR A 17 5.81 -2.31 -29.73
C THR A 17 4.80 -3.45 -29.60
N ASN A 18 5.19 -4.55 -28.96
CA ASN A 18 4.44 -5.80 -28.88
C ASN A 18 3.72 -5.96 -27.53
N SER A 19 4.35 -5.54 -26.43
CA SER A 19 3.82 -5.70 -25.07
C SER A 19 3.38 -4.40 -24.41
N GLY A 20 3.47 -3.27 -25.13
CA GLY A 20 3.16 -1.93 -24.66
C GLY A 20 1.83 -1.38 -25.18
N LEU A 21 1.40 -0.24 -24.64
CA LEU A 21 0.19 0.47 -25.06
C LEU A 21 0.21 0.83 -26.55
N SER A 22 -0.96 0.73 -27.19
CA SER A 22 -1.16 1.28 -28.54
C SER A 22 -1.10 2.81 -28.52
N GLY A 23 -0.90 3.42 -29.69
CA GLY A 23 -0.92 4.89 -29.81
C GLY A 23 -2.28 5.50 -29.43
N SER A 24 -3.38 4.82 -29.78
CA SER A 24 -4.73 5.26 -29.39
C SER A 24 -4.92 5.21 -27.87
N LYS A 25 -4.53 4.11 -27.21
CA LYS A 25 -4.64 4.00 -25.75
C LYS A 25 -3.80 5.05 -25.01
N ILE A 26 -2.60 5.36 -25.51
CA ILE A 26 -1.76 6.44 -24.95
C ILE A 26 -2.51 7.77 -24.97
N VAL A 27 -3.21 8.07 -26.07
CA VAL A 27 -4.03 9.27 -26.18
C VAL A 27 -5.19 9.22 -25.20
N ASP A 28 -5.95 8.12 -25.19
CA ASP A 28 -7.13 7.98 -24.33
C ASP A 28 -6.79 8.20 -22.86
N TYR A 29 -5.75 7.53 -22.35
CA TYR A 29 -5.34 7.67 -20.95
C TYR A 29 -4.80 9.07 -20.64
N LEU A 30 -3.87 9.59 -21.44
CA LEU A 30 -3.24 10.87 -21.12
C LEU A 30 -4.17 12.06 -21.33
N SER A 31 -5.12 11.99 -22.26
CA SER A 31 -6.18 12.97 -22.39
C SER A 31 -7.12 12.97 -21.17
N GLY A 32 -7.40 11.81 -20.58
CA GLY A 32 -8.11 11.70 -19.30
C GLY A 32 -7.38 12.44 -18.17
N TYR A 33 -6.11 12.10 -17.94
CA TYR A 33 -5.31 12.77 -16.90
C TYR A 33 -5.09 14.26 -17.18
N ALA A 34 -4.94 14.66 -18.44
CA ALA A 34 -4.85 16.07 -18.82
C ALA A 34 -6.10 16.86 -18.42
N ALA A 35 -7.28 16.28 -18.61
CA ALA A 35 -8.54 16.88 -18.17
C ALA A 35 -8.66 16.92 -16.64
N ASP A 36 -8.30 15.84 -15.94
CA ASP A 36 -8.39 15.75 -14.48
C ASP A 36 -7.46 16.73 -13.77
N PHE A 37 -6.26 16.92 -14.30
CA PHE A 37 -5.23 17.78 -13.72
C PHE A 37 -5.21 19.21 -14.29
N ASP A 38 -6.08 19.54 -15.23
CA ASP A 38 -6.09 20.81 -15.96
C ASP A 38 -4.72 21.14 -16.60
N VAL A 39 -4.14 20.15 -17.29
CA VAL A 39 -2.81 20.23 -17.93
C VAL A 39 -2.94 20.10 -19.44
N ASN A 40 -2.33 21.04 -20.18
CA ASN A 40 -2.24 20.95 -21.64
C ASN A 40 -1.14 19.98 -22.08
N ILE A 41 -1.51 18.93 -22.82
CA ILE A 41 -0.58 17.96 -23.41
C ILE A 41 -0.46 18.15 -24.93
N PRO A 42 0.74 17.97 -25.52
CA PRO A 42 0.99 18.24 -26.93
C PRO A 42 0.35 17.24 -27.91
N TYR A 43 0.07 16.00 -27.47
CA TYR A 43 -0.43 14.92 -28.35
C TYR A 43 -1.68 14.26 -27.78
N MET A 44 -2.83 14.89 -28.02
CA MET A 44 -4.16 14.46 -27.55
C MET A 44 -5.01 13.74 -28.61
N THR A 45 -4.44 13.43 -29.78
CA THR A 45 -5.16 12.77 -30.89
C THR A 45 -4.30 11.69 -31.54
N TYR A 46 -4.97 10.66 -32.08
CA TYR A 46 -4.35 9.59 -32.85
C TYR A 46 -4.99 9.54 -34.26
N PRO A 47 -4.24 9.33 -35.36
CA PRO A 47 -2.79 9.07 -35.42
C PRO A 47 -1.94 10.27 -35.02
N PHE A 48 -0.76 10.01 -34.45
CA PHE A 48 0.18 11.07 -34.07
C PHE A 48 0.71 11.82 -35.30
N PRO A 49 1.08 13.11 -35.16
CA PRO A 49 1.70 13.87 -36.25
C PRO A 49 2.96 13.19 -36.78
N SER A 50 3.23 13.33 -38.08
CA SER A 50 4.43 12.76 -38.74
C SER A 50 5.75 13.30 -38.19
N THR A 51 5.72 14.44 -37.49
CA THR A 51 6.87 15.02 -36.78
C THR A 51 7.26 14.23 -35.53
N VAL A 52 6.40 13.34 -35.04
CA VAL A 52 6.66 12.49 -33.88
C VAL A 52 7.16 11.13 -34.36
N PRO A 53 8.41 10.74 -34.04
CA PRO A 53 9.02 9.55 -34.63
C PRO A 53 8.35 8.24 -34.20
N ASN A 54 7.73 8.19 -33.02
CA ASN A 54 7.05 7.00 -32.52
C ASN A 54 6.15 7.30 -31.30
N LYS A 55 5.28 6.33 -30.97
CA LYS A 55 4.36 6.40 -29.82
C LYS A 55 5.07 6.62 -28.47
N ARG A 56 6.29 6.08 -28.28
CA ARG A 56 7.09 6.28 -27.05
C ARG A 56 7.48 7.75 -26.87
N THR A 57 7.75 8.45 -27.98
CA THR A 57 8.09 9.87 -27.98
C THR A 57 6.86 10.73 -27.69
N ALA A 58 5.70 10.38 -28.25
CA ALA A 58 4.43 11.03 -27.90
C ALA A 58 4.13 10.90 -26.40
N LEU A 59 4.19 9.66 -25.87
CA LEU A 59 3.99 9.36 -24.45
C LEU A 59 4.93 10.17 -23.55
N LYS A 60 6.23 10.20 -23.88
CA LYS A 60 7.22 10.99 -23.13
C LYS A 60 6.89 12.48 -23.10
N ASN A 61 6.62 13.07 -24.25
CA ASN A 61 6.38 14.51 -24.34
C ASN A 61 5.08 14.90 -23.64
N ASN A 62 4.05 14.06 -23.70
CA ASN A 62 2.83 14.28 -22.91
C ASN A 62 3.12 14.17 -21.41
N LEU A 63 3.82 13.13 -20.94
CA LEU A 63 4.17 12.98 -19.53
C LEU A 63 5.00 14.18 -19.00
N LEU A 64 5.90 14.71 -19.81
CA LEU A 64 6.72 15.87 -19.43
C LEU A 64 5.93 17.18 -19.28
N SER A 65 4.68 17.25 -19.74
CA SER A 65 3.78 18.39 -19.47
C SER A 65 3.26 18.43 -18.04
N PHE A 66 3.27 17.30 -17.33
CA PHE A 66 2.75 17.19 -15.96
C PHE A 66 3.81 17.55 -14.92
N SER A 67 3.38 17.91 -13.70
CA SER A 67 4.27 18.10 -12.56
C SER A 67 5.02 16.80 -12.21
N PRO A 68 6.16 16.85 -11.50
CA PRO A 68 6.87 15.64 -11.08
C PRO A 68 6.00 14.65 -10.29
N GLU A 69 5.12 15.15 -9.42
CA GLU A 69 4.20 14.35 -8.61
C GLU A 69 3.15 13.68 -9.50
N GLN A 70 2.56 14.44 -10.42
CA GLN A 70 1.60 13.93 -11.40
C GLN A 70 2.26 12.90 -12.33
N GLN A 71 3.51 13.10 -12.75
CA GLN A 71 4.26 12.12 -13.55
C GLN A 71 4.40 10.79 -12.81
N ILE A 72 4.77 10.82 -11.52
CA ILE A 72 4.90 9.61 -10.71
C ILE A 72 3.53 8.92 -10.57
N TYR A 73 2.48 9.69 -10.30
CA TYR A 73 1.11 9.17 -10.21
C TYR A 73 0.67 8.51 -11.51
N ILE A 74 0.75 9.21 -12.64
CA ILE A 74 0.32 8.68 -13.94
C ILE A 74 1.13 7.44 -14.32
N ILE A 75 2.45 7.43 -14.12
CA ILE A 75 3.27 6.25 -14.41
C ILE A 75 2.85 5.08 -13.51
N ASN A 76 2.57 5.31 -12.22
CA ASN A 76 2.10 4.25 -11.32
C ASN A 76 0.75 3.68 -11.78
N GLU A 77 -0.22 4.54 -12.11
CA GLU A 77 -1.54 4.12 -12.58
C GLU A 77 -1.46 3.38 -13.92
N LEU A 78 -0.69 3.89 -14.87
CA LEU A 78 -0.46 3.22 -16.15
C LEU A 78 0.21 1.86 -15.98
N CYS A 79 0.98 1.60 -14.92
CA CYS A 79 1.53 0.27 -14.67
C CYS A 79 0.51 -0.75 -14.14
N GLN A 80 -0.69 -0.31 -13.74
CA GLN A 80 -1.71 -1.12 -13.08
C GLN A 80 -2.92 -1.43 -13.96
N ILE A 81 -2.97 -0.91 -15.18
CA ILE A 81 -4.06 -1.19 -16.13
C ILE A 81 -4.06 -2.68 -16.52
N ASP A 82 -5.26 -3.19 -16.85
CA ASP A 82 -5.47 -4.61 -17.18
C ASP A 82 -4.60 -5.09 -18.37
N ASP A 83 -4.26 -4.20 -19.30
CA ASP A 83 -3.35 -4.48 -20.42
C ASP A 83 -1.97 -5.01 -19.98
N PHE A 84 -1.54 -4.72 -18.75
CA PHE A 84 -0.22 -5.09 -18.24
C PHE A 84 -0.22 -6.14 -17.14
N LYS A 85 -1.37 -6.79 -16.87
CA LYS A 85 -1.50 -7.77 -15.79
C LYS A 85 -0.37 -8.82 -15.78
N ASP A 86 -0.01 -9.32 -16.95
CA ASP A 86 1.01 -10.36 -17.14
C ASP A 86 2.37 -9.82 -17.62
N ASN A 87 2.57 -8.50 -17.69
CA ASN A 87 3.81 -7.89 -18.18
C ASN A 87 4.84 -7.70 -17.05
N GLU A 88 5.84 -8.58 -16.99
CA GLU A 88 6.88 -8.53 -15.95
C GLU A 88 7.75 -7.27 -15.99
N ASP A 89 8.03 -6.72 -17.18
CA ASP A 89 8.82 -5.50 -17.31
C ASP A 89 8.11 -4.29 -16.72
N VAL A 90 6.78 -4.20 -16.93
CA VAL A 90 5.94 -3.16 -16.33
C VAL A 90 5.85 -3.34 -14.82
N ARG A 91 5.73 -4.58 -14.33
CA ARG A 91 5.75 -4.86 -12.88
C ARG A 91 7.08 -4.43 -12.25
N ASN A 92 8.20 -4.74 -12.90
CA ASN A 92 9.54 -4.34 -12.46
C ASN A 92 9.74 -2.81 -12.51
N LEU A 93 9.17 -2.13 -13.51
CA LEU A 93 9.15 -0.67 -13.60
C LEU A 93 8.40 -0.07 -12.41
N ARG A 94 7.20 -0.59 -12.10
CA ARG A 94 6.39 -0.13 -10.95
C ARG A 94 7.15 -0.30 -9.64
N VAL A 95 7.74 -1.47 -9.40
CA VAL A 95 8.56 -1.71 -8.19
C VAL A 95 9.71 -0.69 -8.10
N GLN A 96 10.39 -0.40 -9.20
CA GLN A 96 11.46 0.61 -9.22
C GLN A 96 10.96 2.04 -8.97
N LEU A 97 9.78 2.39 -9.51
CA LEU A 97 9.13 3.68 -9.28
C LEU A 97 8.80 3.84 -7.79
N LEU A 98 8.13 2.86 -7.20
CA LEU A 98 7.66 2.90 -5.82
C LEU A 98 8.81 2.89 -4.81
N ASN A 99 9.85 2.07 -5.05
CA ASN A 99 11.04 2.07 -4.20
C ASN A 99 11.78 3.41 -4.18
N LYS A 100 11.76 4.17 -5.28
CA LYS A 100 12.49 5.45 -5.39
C LYS A 100 11.62 6.66 -5.03
N TYR A 101 10.35 6.63 -5.40
CA TYR A 101 9.46 7.79 -5.41
C TYR A 101 8.12 7.53 -4.72
N GLY A 102 7.90 6.36 -4.14
CA GLY A 102 6.62 6.00 -3.48
C GLY A 102 6.22 6.99 -2.40
N HIS A 103 7.19 7.54 -1.66
CA HIS A 103 6.97 8.59 -0.65
C HIS A 103 6.35 9.90 -1.20
N LEU A 104 6.34 10.10 -2.53
CA LEU A 104 5.74 11.26 -3.18
C LEU A 104 4.29 11.00 -3.63
N LEU A 105 3.84 9.74 -3.63
CA LEU A 105 2.46 9.34 -3.94
C LEU A 105 1.52 9.51 -2.74
N THR A 106 2.09 9.64 -1.53
CA THR A 106 1.38 9.61 -0.24
C THR A 106 0.39 10.76 -0.03
N ASN A 107 0.35 11.75 -0.92
CA ASN A 107 -0.51 12.93 -0.78
C ASN A 107 -1.88 12.84 -1.47
N GLN A 108 -2.20 11.77 -2.22
CA GLN A 108 -3.48 11.70 -2.95
C GLN A 108 -4.31 10.42 -2.78
N THR A 109 -3.83 9.39 -2.07
CA THR A 109 -4.59 8.13 -1.91
C THR A 109 -4.37 7.37 -0.59
N THR A 110 -3.88 8.01 0.48
CA THR A 110 -3.88 7.37 1.81
C THR A 110 -5.31 7.31 2.33
N LYS A 111 -5.99 6.18 2.04
CA LYS A 111 -7.31 5.87 2.59
C LYS A 111 -7.29 5.64 4.11
N LEU A 112 -6.12 5.34 4.70
CA LEU A 112 -6.00 5.12 6.14
C LEU A 112 -6.21 6.42 6.91
N ASN A 113 -6.95 6.31 8.01
CA ASN A 113 -7.14 7.42 8.93
C ASN A 113 -5.81 7.87 9.57
N THR A 114 -5.32 9.05 9.18
CA THR A 114 -4.08 9.65 9.70
C THR A 114 -4.08 9.81 11.21
N GLU A 115 -5.21 10.16 11.82
CA GLU A 115 -5.34 10.29 13.28
C GLU A 115 -5.13 8.93 13.96
N LEU A 116 -5.72 7.87 13.41
CA LEU A 116 -5.53 6.50 13.92
C LEU A 116 -4.07 6.04 13.83
N ILE A 117 -3.35 6.41 12.76
CA ILE A 117 -1.93 6.09 12.60
C ILE A 117 -1.09 6.79 13.66
N GLU A 118 -1.26 8.10 13.82
CA GLU A 118 -0.46 8.89 14.75
C GLU A 118 -0.74 8.52 16.21
N GLU A 119 -2.01 8.27 16.56
CA GLU A 119 -2.35 7.71 17.87
C GLU A 119 -1.68 6.35 18.10
N THR A 120 -1.75 5.44 17.12
CA THR A 120 -1.16 4.10 17.25
C THR A 120 0.35 4.18 17.45
N LYS A 121 1.05 5.02 16.69
CA LYS A 121 2.49 5.28 16.90
C LYS A 121 2.76 5.79 18.31
N HIS A 122 1.96 6.75 18.80
CA HIS A 122 2.11 7.28 20.14
C HIS A 122 1.98 6.18 21.21
N TRP A 123 0.98 5.30 21.09
CA TRP A 123 0.78 4.18 22.01
C TRP A 123 1.89 3.12 21.95
N LEU A 124 2.55 2.97 20.78
CA LEU A 124 3.63 2.01 20.58
C LEU A 124 5.01 2.51 21.03
N ASN A 125 5.15 3.75 21.48
CA ASN A 125 6.43 4.33 21.92
C ASN A 125 7.13 3.50 23.02
N ASP A 126 6.37 2.88 23.93
CA ASP A 126 6.88 2.01 24.99
C ASP A 126 7.23 0.59 24.50
N TYR A 127 6.95 0.27 23.23
CA TYR A 127 7.03 -1.08 22.66
C TYR A 127 7.85 -1.08 21.35
N PRO A 128 9.17 -0.85 21.41
CA PRO A 128 9.99 -0.60 20.22
C PRO A 128 10.00 -1.73 19.20
N ASP A 129 9.92 -2.99 19.64
CA ASP A 129 9.86 -4.14 18.73
C ASP A 129 8.56 -4.16 17.91
N ALA A 130 7.43 -3.84 18.57
CA ALA A 130 6.15 -3.70 17.89
C ALA A 130 6.15 -2.48 16.96
N MET A 131 6.66 -1.33 17.43
CA MET A 131 6.73 -0.09 16.67
C MET A 131 7.57 -0.21 15.39
N LYS A 132 8.70 -0.93 15.46
CA LYS A 132 9.56 -1.19 14.30
C LYS A 132 8.81 -1.94 13.20
N LEU A 133 8.10 -3.01 13.55
CA LEU A 133 7.31 -3.80 12.61
C LEU A 133 6.13 -3.00 12.06
N TYR A 134 5.45 -2.23 12.92
CA TYR A 134 4.36 -1.35 12.51
C TYR A 134 4.80 -0.32 11.48
N ASN A 135 5.91 0.38 11.71
CA ASN A 135 6.46 1.35 10.75
C ASN A 135 6.91 0.66 9.45
N ALA A 136 7.42 -0.56 9.53
CA ALA A 136 7.77 -1.34 8.33
C ALA A 136 6.53 -1.73 7.51
N ALA A 137 5.40 -2.03 8.16
CA ALA A 137 4.12 -2.26 7.51
C ALA A 137 3.57 -0.97 6.89
N LEU A 138 3.62 0.15 7.63
CA LEU A 138 3.18 1.47 7.14
C LEU A 138 3.95 1.89 5.89
N GLY A 139 5.28 1.76 5.90
CA GLY A 139 6.10 2.07 4.71
C GLY A 139 5.75 1.20 3.50
N LYS A 140 5.40 -0.09 3.70
CA LYS A 140 4.92 -0.97 2.62
C LYS A 140 3.54 -0.58 2.11
N TYR A 141 2.66 -0.14 3.01
CA TYR A 141 1.33 0.36 2.67
C TYR A 141 1.42 1.62 1.80
N GLU A 142 2.19 2.60 2.26
CA GLU A 142 2.41 3.88 1.56
C GLU A 142 3.05 3.68 0.18
N SER A 143 3.92 2.68 0.05
CA SER A 143 4.55 2.33 -1.21
C SER A 143 3.75 1.33 -2.06
N GLN A 144 2.60 0.83 -1.62
CA GLN A 144 1.76 -0.15 -2.33
C GLN A 144 2.53 -1.37 -2.87
N ILE A 145 3.54 -1.83 -2.14
CA ILE A 145 4.37 -2.99 -2.49
C ILE A 145 4.39 -4.01 -1.37
N TYR A 146 4.68 -5.26 -1.72
CA TYR A 146 4.86 -6.36 -0.77
C TYR A 146 3.66 -6.53 0.18
N SER A 147 2.44 -6.48 -0.35
CA SER A 147 1.17 -6.61 0.38
C SER A 147 1.14 -7.78 1.37
N ARG A 148 1.74 -8.91 1.01
CA ARG A 148 1.90 -10.06 1.91
C ARG A 148 2.79 -9.77 3.10
N ASN A 149 3.96 -9.18 2.88
CA ASN A 149 4.88 -8.81 3.95
C ASN A 149 4.30 -7.72 4.84
N LEU A 150 3.54 -6.78 4.27
CA LEU A 150 2.79 -5.78 5.03
C LEU A 150 1.86 -6.47 6.03
N LEU A 151 1.05 -7.42 5.57
CA LEU A 151 0.12 -8.14 6.43
C LEU A 151 0.84 -8.97 7.52
N ASP A 152 1.97 -9.60 7.19
CA ASP A 152 2.79 -10.30 8.21
C ASP A 152 3.41 -9.34 9.23
N ASP A 153 3.90 -8.18 8.78
CA ASP A 153 4.46 -7.17 9.67
C ASP A 153 3.40 -6.62 10.64
N LEU A 154 2.16 -6.40 10.17
CA LEU A 154 1.03 -6.03 11.04
C LEU A 154 0.75 -7.12 12.08
N ARG A 155 0.69 -8.40 11.65
CA ARG A 155 0.47 -9.55 12.53
C ARG A 155 1.57 -9.66 13.59
N LEU A 156 2.82 -9.60 13.17
CA LEU A 156 4.00 -9.69 14.04
C LEU A 156 4.09 -8.51 14.99
N SER A 157 3.74 -7.30 14.53
CA SER A 157 3.70 -6.11 15.38
C SER A 157 2.70 -6.29 16.54
N LEU A 158 1.49 -6.77 16.25
CA LEU A 158 0.48 -7.06 17.27
C LEU A 158 0.94 -8.18 18.21
N GLU A 159 1.56 -9.24 17.68
CA GLU A 159 2.12 -10.32 18.47
C GLU A 159 3.19 -9.81 19.44
N LYS A 160 4.11 -8.97 18.98
CA LYS A 160 5.17 -8.38 19.81
C LYS A 160 4.62 -7.47 20.90
N LEU A 161 3.58 -6.70 20.58
CA LEU A 161 2.87 -5.89 21.58
C LEU A 161 2.28 -6.77 22.69
N LEU A 162 1.57 -7.85 22.32
CA LEU A 162 0.99 -8.78 23.29
C LEU A 162 2.05 -9.50 24.12
N GLN A 163 3.17 -9.89 23.51
CA GLN A 163 4.30 -10.50 24.21
C GLN A 163 4.85 -9.56 25.31
N ALA A 164 5.01 -8.29 24.98
CA ALA A 164 5.48 -7.28 25.93
C ALA A 164 4.47 -7.02 27.07
N ILE A 165 3.18 -6.86 26.74
CA ILE A 165 2.13 -6.55 27.73
C ILE A 165 1.83 -7.74 28.64
N LEU A 166 1.80 -8.95 28.08
CA LEU A 166 1.45 -10.17 28.80
C LEU A 166 2.67 -10.91 29.37
N GLY A 167 3.89 -10.35 29.21
CA GLY A 167 5.13 -10.89 29.74
C GLY A 167 5.45 -12.32 29.30
N ASN A 168 5.25 -12.64 28.02
CA ASN A 168 5.50 -13.98 27.47
C ASN A 168 5.99 -13.94 26.02
N ASN A 169 6.26 -15.10 25.41
CA ASN A 169 6.79 -15.23 24.04
C ASN A 169 5.90 -16.06 23.10
N LYS A 170 4.59 -16.14 23.38
CA LYS A 170 3.64 -16.94 22.60
C LYS A 170 3.28 -16.27 21.27
N SER A 171 2.91 -17.09 20.28
CA SER A 171 2.35 -16.61 19.02
C SER A 171 0.98 -15.95 19.22
N LEU A 172 0.55 -15.10 18.27
CA LEU A 172 -0.72 -14.38 18.34
C LEU A 172 -1.92 -15.28 18.68
N GLU A 173 -2.05 -16.44 18.03
CA GLU A 173 -3.16 -17.38 18.25
C GLU A 173 -3.16 -17.93 19.68
N ASN A 174 -1.97 -18.11 20.25
CA ASN A 174 -1.78 -18.64 21.59
C ASN A 174 -1.90 -17.57 22.69
N GLN A 175 -2.04 -16.28 22.33
CA GLN A 175 -2.25 -15.19 23.27
C GLN A 175 -3.72 -14.97 23.63
N ILE A 176 -4.66 -15.44 22.81
CA ILE A 176 -6.10 -15.10 22.92
C ILE A 176 -6.64 -15.34 24.34
N ASN A 177 -6.36 -16.50 24.93
CA ASN A 177 -6.79 -16.84 26.28
C ASN A 177 -6.13 -15.97 27.37
N ASN A 178 -4.85 -15.63 27.19
CA ASN A 178 -4.11 -14.78 28.12
C ASN A 178 -4.62 -13.33 28.07
N LEU A 179 -4.91 -12.84 26.86
CA LEU A 179 -5.47 -11.51 26.63
C LEU A 179 -6.85 -11.37 27.28
N GLY A 180 -7.71 -12.40 27.14
CA GLY A 180 -9.02 -12.39 27.78
C GLY A 180 -8.94 -12.22 29.30
N LYS A 181 -8.02 -12.95 29.95
CA LYS A 181 -7.76 -12.82 31.40
C LYS A 181 -7.18 -11.45 31.77
N TYR A 182 -6.29 -10.91 30.94
CA TYR A 182 -5.69 -9.59 31.17
C TYR A 182 -6.75 -8.48 31.18
N ILE A 183 -7.67 -8.48 30.22
CA ILE A 183 -8.74 -7.47 30.11
C ILE A 183 -9.73 -7.61 31.27
N ASP A 184 -10.13 -8.83 31.62
CA ASP A 184 -11.04 -9.10 32.75
C ASP A 184 -10.43 -8.61 34.07
N GLY A 185 -9.14 -8.87 34.30
CA GLY A 185 -8.41 -8.38 35.48
C GLY A 185 -8.23 -6.86 35.53
N LYS A 186 -8.49 -6.14 34.43
CA LYS A 186 -8.40 -4.68 34.31
C LYS A 186 -9.77 -3.99 34.28
N GLY A 187 -10.84 -4.72 34.57
CA GLY A 187 -12.20 -4.17 34.65
C GLY A 187 -12.87 -3.96 33.29
N GLY A 188 -12.38 -4.60 32.22
CA GLY A 188 -13.06 -4.61 30.93
C GLY A 188 -14.38 -5.39 30.99
N SER A 189 -15.38 -4.98 30.21
CA SER A 189 -16.64 -5.73 30.15
C SER A 189 -16.46 -7.09 29.48
N LYS A 190 -17.14 -8.11 30.02
CA LYS A 190 -17.04 -9.49 29.53
C LYS A 190 -17.49 -9.60 28.08
N GLU A 191 -18.52 -8.87 27.70
CA GLU A 191 -19.08 -8.85 26.35
C GLU A 191 -18.07 -8.31 25.33
N LEU A 192 -17.41 -7.19 25.67
CA LEU A 192 -16.40 -6.58 24.81
C LEU A 192 -15.14 -7.44 24.71
N CYS A 193 -14.71 -8.03 25.83
CA CYS A 193 -13.61 -8.97 25.86
C CYS A 193 -13.88 -10.20 24.96
N ASN A 194 -15.08 -10.79 25.07
CA ASN A 194 -15.49 -11.92 24.22
C ASN A 194 -15.55 -11.53 22.74
N MET A 195 -16.02 -10.33 22.41
CA MET A 195 -16.02 -9.82 21.04
C MET A 195 -14.60 -9.65 20.50
N LEU A 196 -13.70 -9.01 21.26
CA LEU A 196 -12.31 -8.82 20.87
C LEU A 196 -11.61 -10.16 20.61
N VAL A 197 -11.80 -11.13 21.51
CA VAL A 197 -11.26 -12.48 21.38
C VAL A 197 -11.72 -13.14 20.07
N LYS A 198 -13.01 -13.03 19.72
CA LYS A 198 -13.53 -13.56 18.45
C LYS A 198 -12.95 -12.83 17.23
N LEU A 199 -12.84 -11.50 17.29
CA LEU A 199 -12.28 -10.71 16.20
C LEU A 199 -10.81 -11.05 15.98
N LEU A 200 -10.02 -11.23 17.05
CA LEU A 200 -8.62 -11.65 16.97
C LEU A 200 -8.45 -13.08 16.45
N ASP A 201 -9.37 -13.99 16.78
CA ASP A 201 -9.39 -15.35 16.20
C ASP A 201 -9.61 -15.29 14.68
N TYR A 202 -10.63 -14.57 14.21
CA TYR A 202 -10.87 -14.40 12.77
C TYR A 202 -9.73 -13.66 12.06
N TYR A 203 -9.19 -12.61 12.68
CA TYR A 203 -8.01 -11.90 12.19
C TYR A 203 -6.83 -12.87 12.01
N SER A 204 -6.55 -13.71 13.01
CA SER A 204 -5.45 -14.67 12.96
C SER A 204 -5.66 -15.74 11.88
N LYS A 205 -6.90 -16.21 11.70
CA LYS A 205 -7.27 -17.16 10.63
C LYS A 205 -7.11 -16.55 9.25
N TYR A 206 -7.55 -15.30 9.06
CA TYR A 206 -7.35 -14.55 7.83
C TYR A 206 -5.84 -14.43 7.52
N GLN A 207 -5.06 -13.94 8.48
CA GLN A 207 -3.62 -13.80 8.33
C GLN A 207 -2.96 -15.14 7.97
N ASN A 208 -3.31 -16.24 8.64
CA ASN A 208 -2.78 -17.56 8.33
C ASN A 208 -3.13 -18.04 6.90
N THR A 209 -4.34 -17.75 6.42
CA THR A 209 -4.79 -18.18 5.09
C THR A 209 -4.08 -17.40 3.98
N TYR A 210 -4.08 -16.07 4.08
CA TYR A 210 -3.67 -15.18 3.00
C TYR A 210 -2.19 -14.79 3.05
N VAL A 211 -1.54 -14.92 4.21
CA VAL A 211 -0.10 -14.59 4.37
C VAL A 211 0.80 -15.83 4.37
N LYS A 212 0.33 -17.01 4.80
CA LYS A 212 1.22 -18.20 4.83
C LYS A 212 1.18 -19.03 3.56
N HIS A 213 0.05 -19.12 2.85
CA HIS A 213 -0.14 -20.23 1.91
C HIS A 213 -0.34 -19.90 0.42
N ASN A 214 -0.66 -18.67 -0.01
CA ASN A 214 -1.19 -18.53 -1.38
C ASN A 214 -0.89 -17.27 -2.23
N ASP A 215 -0.11 -16.28 -1.78
CA ASP A 215 0.11 -15.00 -2.51
C ASP A 215 -1.20 -14.34 -3.03
N ALA A 216 -2.34 -14.70 -2.44
CA ALA A 216 -3.69 -14.32 -2.87
C ALA A 216 -4.23 -13.15 -2.05
N VAL A 217 -3.35 -12.23 -1.64
CA VAL A 217 -3.74 -11.07 -0.83
C VAL A 217 -4.65 -10.17 -1.66
N LEU A 218 -5.86 -9.95 -1.18
CA LEU A 218 -6.81 -9.02 -1.79
C LEU A 218 -6.43 -7.60 -1.37
N GLU A 219 -5.95 -6.80 -2.32
CA GLU A 219 -5.42 -5.44 -2.03
C GLU A 219 -6.48 -4.51 -1.43
N ASN A 220 -7.74 -4.68 -1.83
CA ASN A 220 -8.88 -3.92 -1.29
C ASN A 220 -9.22 -4.28 0.17
N GLU A 221 -8.66 -5.36 0.73
CA GLU A 221 -8.86 -5.76 2.12
C GLU A 221 -7.71 -5.27 3.04
N ILE A 222 -6.59 -4.82 2.48
CA ILE A 222 -5.40 -4.43 3.27
C ILE A 222 -5.73 -3.28 4.22
N GLU A 223 -6.49 -2.29 3.74
CA GLU A 223 -6.88 -1.11 4.50
C GLU A 223 -7.61 -1.50 5.79
N ILE A 224 -8.67 -2.31 5.69
CA ILE A 224 -9.46 -2.74 6.85
C ILE A 224 -8.62 -3.59 7.82
N ILE A 225 -7.71 -4.42 7.33
CA ILE A 225 -6.82 -5.23 8.18
C ILE A 225 -5.81 -4.34 8.92
N PHE A 226 -5.32 -3.28 8.29
CA PHE A 226 -4.47 -2.29 8.92
C PHE A 226 -5.22 -1.55 10.03
N GLU A 227 -6.42 -1.03 9.75
CA GLU A 227 -7.22 -0.31 10.74
C GLU A 227 -7.66 -1.18 11.91
N LEU A 228 -8.00 -2.45 11.66
CA LEU A 228 -8.27 -3.43 12.71
C LEU A 228 -7.04 -3.66 13.60
N THR A 229 -5.85 -3.75 13.00
CA THR A 229 -4.59 -3.90 13.76
C THR A 229 -4.37 -2.70 14.67
N CYS A 230 -4.51 -1.48 14.16
CA CYS A 230 -4.42 -0.24 14.95
C CYS A 230 -5.46 -0.23 16.09
N SER A 231 -6.70 -0.62 15.80
CA SER A 231 -7.79 -0.67 16.77
C SER A 231 -7.50 -1.67 17.91
N PHE A 232 -6.98 -2.86 17.58
CA PHE A 232 -6.53 -3.83 18.58
C PHE A 232 -5.41 -3.27 19.46
N MET A 233 -4.35 -2.71 18.84
CA MET A 233 -3.22 -2.15 19.58
C MET A 233 -3.66 -1.05 20.54
N ARG A 234 -4.45 -0.09 20.06
CA ARG A 234 -5.01 1.00 20.87
C ARG A 234 -5.85 0.46 22.02
N PHE A 235 -6.75 -0.49 21.75
CA PHE A 235 -7.60 -1.07 22.80
C PHE A 235 -6.78 -1.76 23.89
N ILE A 236 -5.81 -2.58 23.50
CA ILE A 236 -4.98 -3.36 24.42
C ILE A 236 -4.11 -2.42 25.29
N VAL A 237 -3.47 -1.42 24.69
CA VAL A 237 -2.61 -0.47 25.43
C VAL A 237 -3.43 0.35 26.43
N ARG A 238 -4.64 0.80 26.07
CA ARG A 238 -5.49 1.59 26.98
C ARG A 238 -5.94 0.82 28.23
N HIS A 239 -6.02 -0.51 28.17
CA HIS A 239 -6.32 -1.35 29.34
C HIS A 239 -5.10 -1.61 30.25
N ARG A 240 -3.92 -1.03 29.93
CA ARG A 240 -2.78 -1.00 30.87
C ARG A 240 -3.06 -0.09 32.06
N SER A 241 -3.68 1.06 31.77
CA SER A 241 -4.06 2.14 32.70
C SER A 241 -5.09 1.71 33.74
#